data_AF-A0A6L2ZLI9-F1
#
_entry.id   AF-A0A6L2ZLI9-F1
#
_cell.length_a   1.000
_cell.length_b   1.000
_cell.length_c   1.000
_cell.angle_alpha   90.00
_cell.angle_beta   90.00
_cell.angle_gamma   90.00
#
_symmetry.space_group_name_H-M   'P 1'
#
loop_
_entity.id
_entity.type
_entity.pdbx_description
1 polymer ?
#
loop_
_entity_poly.entity_id
_entity_poly.type
_entity_poly.pdbx_seq_one_letter_code
_entity_poly.pdbx_strand_id
1 'polypeptide(L)'
;MNQATFLDTHKIFKKLEKTGISTNQAEAFSEIFRESHEAVDVATRRDLEDVRKELSGDIAEVKRDIIDVRKDMEFRFEKTDAQIADVRKDMKARFEKTDAQIADVRKDMEARFEKTDAQIADVRKDMAARFEKTDAQIADVRKDFMTEMSLMRKDIEKSGMQTTIKLGGMLVVAVGVILTVLKMPF
;
A
#
# COMPACT_ATOMS: atom_id res chain seq x y z
N MET A 1 -58.79 17.37 51.49
CA MET A 1 -60.26 17.35 51.66
C MET A 1 -60.84 18.57 50.96
N ASN A 2 -61.31 18.42 49.71
CA ASN A 2 -62.09 19.48 49.05
C ASN A 2 -63.38 18.82 48.59
N GLN A 3 -64.49 19.20 49.23
CA GLN A 3 -65.80 18.69 48.92
C GLN A 3 -66.12 19.01 47.46
N ALA A 4 -66.45 17.99 46.66
CA ALA A 4 -67.36 18.23 45.56
C ALA A 4 -68.64 18.72 46.23
N THR A 5 -68.88 20.03 46.23
CA THR A 5 -70.16 20.59 46.63
C THR A 5 -71.14 20.17 45.54
N PHE A 6 -71.67 18.96 45.67
CA PHE A 6 -72.79 18.52 44.86
C PHE A 6 -73.89 19.58 45.01
N LEU A 7 -74.44 20.03 43.90
CA LEU A 7 -75.49 21.03 43.90
C LEU A 7 -76.70 20.43 44.65
N ASP A 8 -76.94 20.89 45.87
CA ASP A 8 -78.05 20.42 46.70
C ASP A 8 -79.31 21.19 46.30
N THR A 9 -79.97 20.72 45.24
CA THR A 9 -81.16 21.34 44.65
C THR A 9 -82.26 21.56 45.70
N HIS A 10 -82.37 20.67 46.69
CA HIS A 10 -83.36 20.79 47.76
C HIS A 10 -83.05 21.94 48.74
N LYS A 11 -81.78 22.15 49.10
CA LYS A 11 -81.37 23.31 49.92
C LYS A 11 -81.53 24.62 49.17
N ILE A 12 -81.22 24.64 47.87
CA ILE A 12 -81.41 25.83 47.02
C ILE A 12 -82.89 26.20 46.96
N PHE A 13 -83.75 25.22 46.68
CA PHE A 13 -85.20 25.38 46.62
C PHE A 13 -85.77 25.95 47.94
N LYS A 14 -85.44 25.34 49.09
CA LYS A 14 -85.88 25.84 50.41
C LYS A 14 -85.40 27.26 50.71
N LYS A 15 -84.24 27.66 50.20
CA LYS A 15 -83.70 29.02 50.40
C LYS A 15 -84.45 30.03 49.55
N LEU A 16 -84.84 29.67 48.32
CA LEU A 16 -85.64 30.49 47.42
C LEU A 16 -87.06 30.72 47.97
N GLU A 17 -87.73 29.68 48.48
CA GLU A 17 -89.06 29.83 49.11
C GLU A 17 -89.02 30.74 50.34
N LYS A 18 -87.99 30.61 51.19
CA LYS A 18 -87.81 31.47 52.37
C LYS A 18 -87.58 32.95 52.01
N THR A 19 -87.07 33.24 50.81
CA THR A 19 -86.89 34.61 50.32
C THR A 19 -88.14 35.19 49.64
N GLY A 20 -89.26 34.46 49.67
CA GLY A 20 -90.55 34.91 49.10
C GLY A 20 -90.71 34.63 47.61
N ILE A 21 -89.82 33.84 47.01
CA ILE A 21 -89.96 33.36 45.62
C ILE A 21 -90.99 32.24 45.61
N SER A 22 -91.98 32.33 44.72
CA SER A 22 -93.01 31.28 44.60
C SER A 22 -92.40 29.96 44.16
N THR A 23 -93.01 28.85 44.58
CA THR A 23 -92.59 27.47 44.24
C THR A 23 -92.29 27.31 42.74
N ASN A 24 -93.17 27.82 41.87
CA ASN A 24 -93.01 27.75 40.42
C ASN A 24 -91.79 28.53 39.90
N GLN A 25 -91.48 29.68 40.50
CA GLN A 25 -90.30 30.48 40.13
C GLN A 25 -89.01 29.85 40.66
N ALA A 26 -89.02 29.28 41.87
CA ALA A 26 -87.87 28.59 42.44
C ALA A 26 -87.51 27.32 41.67
N GLU A 27 -88.51 26.62 41.15
CA GLU A 27 -88.36 25.47 40.25
C GLU A 27 -87.73 25.90 38.92
N ALA A 28 -88.27 26.95 38.27
CA ALA A 28 -87.72 27.49 37.02
C ALA A 28 -86.25 27.94 37.15
N PHE A 29 -85.88 28.61 38.25
CA PHE A 29 -84.48 28.98 38.49
C PHE A 29 -83.55 27.79 38.72
N SER A 30 -84.04 26.74 39.40
CA SER A 30 -83.26 25.52 39.65
C SER A 30 -83.05 24.73 38.36
N GLU A 31 -84.05 24.72 37.48
CA GLU A 31 -83.99 24.07 36.17
C GLU A 31 -83.00 24.78 35.24
N ILE A 32 -83.07 26.10 35.12
CA ILE A 32 -82.11 26.90 34.32
C ILE A 32 -80.67 26.72 34.85
N PHE A 33 -80.48 26.65 36.17
CA PHE A 33 -79.15 26.47 36.76
C PHE A 33 -78.60 25.06 36.52
N ARG A 34 -79.46 24.04 36.53
CA ARG A 34 -79.09 22.65 36.17
C ARG A 34 -78.74 22.56 34.69
N GLU A 35 -79.58 23.09 33.80
CA GLU A 35 -79.32 23.13 32.36
C GLU A 35 -78.02 23.88 32.05
N SER A 36 -77.75 25.00 32.73
CA SER A 36 -76.49 25.74 32.56
C SER A 36 -75.25 24.98 33.05
N HIS A 37 -75.38 24.03 33.98
CA HIS A 37 -74.26 23.21 34.45
C HIS A 37 -74.11 21.91 33.64
N GLU A 38 -75.22 21.37 33.12
CA GLU A 38 -75.22 20.21 32.22
C GLU A 38 -74.80 20.58 30.79
N ALA A 39 -75.05 21.80 30.34
CA ALA A 39 -74.63 22.27 29.01
C ALA A 39 -73.14 22.65 28.93
N VAL A 40 -72.44 22.76 30.07
CA VAL A 40 -70.99 23.01 30.11
C VAL A 40 -70.30 21.68 30.41
N ASP A 41 -69.66 21.11 29.38
CA ASP A 41 -68.85 19.91 29.52
C ASP A 41 -67.57 20.24 30.32
N VAL A 42 -67.65 20.10 31.65
CA VAL A 42 -66.56 20.42 32.56
C VAL A 42 -65.80 19.17 32.96
N ALA A 43 -64.49 19.17 32.72
CA ALA A 43 -63.61 18.15 33.28
C ALA A 43 -63.69 18.16 34.81
N THR A 44 -63.91 16.99 35.40
CA THR A 44 -63.94 16.83 36.86
C THR A 44 -62.52 16.88 37.42
N ARG A 45 -62.40 17.14 38.74
CA ARG A 45 -61.10 17.01 39.41
C ARG A 45 -60.49 15.61 39.25
N ARG A 46 -61.32 14.58 39.12
CA ARG A 46 -60.86 13.22 38.94
C ARG A 46 -60.21 13.04 37.57
N ASP A 47 -60.82 13.58 36.51
CA ASP A 47 -60.26 13.55 35.15
C ASP A 47 -58.89 14.24 35.12
N LEU A 48 -58.77 15.40 35.79
CA LEU A 48 -57.49 16.10 35.93
C LEU A 48 -56.44 15.30 36.74
N GLU A 49 -56.86 14.60 37.79
CA GLU A 49 -55.96 13.73 38.57
C GLU A 49 -55.48 12.52 37.77
N ASP A 50 -56.35 11.94 36.93
CA ASP A 50 -56.03 10.80 36.10
C ASP A 50 -55.06 11.21 34.96
N VAL A 51 -55.34 12.30 34.24
CA VAL A 51 -54.42 12.89 33.25
C VAL A 51 -53.07 13.27 33.88
N ARG A 52 -53.09 13.83 35.10
CA ARG A 52 -51.85 14.16 35.82
C ARG A 52 -51.02 12.92 36.12
N LYS A 53 -51.65 11.80 36.52
CA LYS A 53 -50.97 10.54 36.79
C LYS A 53 -50.39 9.93 35.53
N GLU A 54 -51.16 9.90 34.44
CA GLU A 54 -50.72 9.44 33.13
C GLU A 54 -49.49 10.22 32.66
N LEU A 55 -49.58 11.56 32.61
CA LEU A 55 -48.46 12.41 32.23
C LEU A 55 -47.24 12.25 33.15
N SER A 56 -47.46 12.05 34.45
CA SER A 56 -46.36 11.76 35.38
C SER A 56 -45.69 10.42 35.08
N GLY A 57 -46.46 9.42 34.64
CA GLY A 57 -45.97 8.14 34.15
C GLY A 57 -45.14 8.29 32.88
N ASP A 58 -45.67 8.98 31.87
CA ASP A 58 -44.99 9.24 30.59
C ASP A 58 -43.68 10.00 30.81
N ILE A 59 -43.67 11.03 31.66
CA ILE A 59 -42.46 11.76 32.02
C ILE A 59 -41.43 10.84 32.68
N ALA A 60 -41.87 9.91 33.53
CA ALA A 60 -40.96 8.96 34.17
C ALA A 60 -40.42 7.91 33.18
N GLU A 61 -41.19 7.52 32.17
CA GLU A 61 -40.73 6.67 31.07
C GLU A 61 -39.72 7.39 30.18
N VAL A 62 -40.04 8.59 29.69
CA VAL A 62 -39.11 9.39 28.89
C VAL A 62 -37.80 9.66 29.63
N LYS A 63 -37.84 9.90 30.95
CA LYS A 63 -36.61 10.03 31.75
C LYS A 63 -35.77 8.76 31.77
N ARG A 64 -36.40 7.58 31.82
CA ARG A 64 -35.69 6.30 31.75
C ARG A 64 -35.07 6.11 30.36
N ASP A 65 -35.82 6.38 29.30
CA ASP A 65 -35.33 6.29 27.93
C ASP A 65 -34.13 7.22 27.69
N ILE A 66 -34.19 8.46 28.20
CA ILE A 66 -33.07 9.41 28.11
C ILE A 66 -31.82 8.88 28.83
N ILE A 67 -31.99 8.24 29.98
CA ILE A 67 -30.87 7.62 30.72
C ILE A 67 -30.28 6.46 29.93
N ASP A 68 -31.13 5.62 29.33
CA ASP A 68 -30.68 4.46 28.57
C ASP A 68 -29.99 4.86 27.26
N VAL A 69 -30.52 5.85 26.53
CA VAL A 69 -29.85 6.44 25.36
C VAL A 69 -28.49 7.04 25.75
N ARG A 70 -28.41 7.74 26.89
CA ARG A 70 -27.14 8.30 27.36
C ARG A 70 -26.10 7.21 27.62
N LYS A 71 -26.50 6.11 28.25
CA LYS A 71 -25.62 4.94 28.48
C LYS A 71 -25.18 4.28 27.19
N ASP A 72 -26.10 4.09 26.24
CA ASP A 72 -25.77 3.53 24.92
C ASP A 72 -24.77 4.42 24.17
N MET A 73 -24.98 5.74 24.21
CA MET A 73 -24.05 6.70 23.62
C MET A 73 -22.67 6.64 24.27
N GLU A 74 -22.58 6.62 25.59
CA GLU A 74 -21.32 6.50 26.32
C GLU A 74 -20.58 5.21 25.95
N PHE A 75 -21.28 4.07 25.93
CA PHE A 75 -20.73 2.79 25.50
C PHE A 75 -20.24 2.82 24.04
N ARG A 76 -21.00 3.45 23.13
CA ARG A 76 -20.60 3.60 21.72
C ARG A 76 -19.39 4.52 21.54
N PHE A 77 -19.26 5.58 22.35
CA PHE A 77 -18.08 6.43 22.35
C PHE A 77 -16.85 5.67 22.83
N GLU A 78 -16.93 4.97 23.96
CA GLU A 78 -15.83 4.12 24.46
C GLU A 78 -15.39 3.09 23.42
N LYS A 79 -16.35 2.44 22.76
CA LYS A 79 -16.06 1.48 21.68
C LYS A 79 -15.38 2.15 20.48
N THR A 80 -15.82 3.35 20.10
CA THR A 80 -15.23 4.11 18.99
C THR A 80 -13.81 4.55 19.33
N ASP A 81 -13.56 5.03 20.55
CA ASP A 81 -12.23 5.41 21.01
C ASP A 81 -11.28 4.22 21.03
N ALA A 82 -11.74 3.05 21.48
CA ALA A 82 -10.97 1.82 21.43
C ALA A 82 -10.62 1.41 19.98
N GLN A 83 -11.58 1.51 19.04
CA GLN A 83 -11.33 1.24 17.62
C GLN A 83 -10.35 2.24 17.01
N ILE A 84 -10.45 3.53 17.34
CA ILE A 84 -9.51 4.56 16.88
C ILE A 84 -8.11 4.27 17.41
N ALA A 85 -7.97 3.87 18.69
CA ALA A 85 -6.70 3.51 19.28
C ALA A 85 -6.07 2.29 18.58
N ASP A 86 -6.88 1.27 18.28
CA ASP A 86 -6.41 0.07 17.57
C ASP A 86 -5.95 0.38 16.14
N VAL A 87 -6.73 1.17 15.38
CA VAL A 87 -6.32 1.63 14.04
C VAL A 87 -5.03 2.43 14.08
N ARG A 88 -4.86 3.35 15.05
CA ARG A 88 -3.61 4.10 15.22
C ARG A 88 -2.43 3.18 15.50
N LYS A 89 -2.62 2.13 16.31
CA LYS A 89 -1.60 1.13 16.61
C LYS A 89 -1.22 0.33 15.37
N ASP A 90 -2.21 -0.18 14.61
CA ASP A 90 -1.96 -0.92 13.36
C ASP A 90 -1.25 -0.04 12.33
N MET A 91 -1.68 1.21 12.15
CA MET A 91 -1.02 2.17 11.28
C MET A 91 0.45 2.38 11.66
N LYS A 92 0.74 2.60 12.94
CA LYS A 92 2.12 2.76 13.43
C LYS A 92 2.97 1.52 13.10
N ALA A 93 2.45 0.32 13.38
CA ALA A 93 3.14 -0.93 13.09
C ALA A 93 3.41 -1.13 11.58
N ARG A 94 2.44 -0.74 10.72
CA ARG A 94 2.61 -0.80 9.26
C ARG A 94 3.65 0.19 8.75
N PHE A 95 3.73 1.40 9.32
CA PHE A 95 4.78 2.36 8.98
C PHE A 95 6.15 1.83 9.38
N GLU A 96 6.31 1.35 10.62
CA GLU A 96 7.58 0.75 11.08
C GLU A 96 8.01 -0.43 10.19
N LYS A 97 7.07 -1.29 9.80
CA LYS A 97 7.33 -2.40 8.87
C LYS A 97 7.76 -1.91 7.48
N THR A 98 7.11 -0.86 6.98
CA THR A 98 7.44 -0.29 5.66
C THR A 98 8.83 0.34 5.67
N ASP A 99 9.18 1.08 6.73
CA ASP A 99 10.51 1.66 6.89
C ASP A 99 11.60 0.58 6.95
N ALA A 100 11.34 -0.52 7.66
CA ALA A 100 12.25 -1.67 7.68
C ALA A 100 12.42 -2.30 6.29
N GLN A 101 11.33 -2.51 5.55
CA GLN A 101 11.39 -3.04 4.18
C GLN A 101 12.16 -2.11 3.23
N ILE A 102 11.99 -0.79 3.36
CA ILE A 102 12.74 0.20 2.57
C ILE A 102 14.23 0.12 2.91
N ALA A 103 14.59 0.00 4.18
CA ALA A 103 15.99 -0.15 4.61
C ALA A 103 16.62 -1.44 4.06
N ASP A 104 15.89 -2.56 4.11
CA ASP A 104 16.35 -3.84 3.57
C ASP A 104 16.58 -3.77 2.05
N VAL A 105 15.65 -3.16 1.29
CA VAL A 105 15.79 -2.98 -0.16
C VAL A 105 17.01 -2.11 -0.49
N ARG A 106 17.24 -1.02 0.25
CA ARG A 106 18.43 -0.17 0.06
C ARG A 106 19.71 -0.95 0.28
N LYS A 107 19.77 -1.76 1.34
CA LYS A 107 20.93 -2.61 1.64
C LYS A 107 21.17 -3.68 0.56
N ASP A 108 20.12 -4.33 0.06
CA ASP A 108 20.24 -5.29 -1.04
C ASP A 108 20.73 -4.60 -2.33
N MET A 109 20.22 -3.39 -2.62
CA MET A 109 20.68 -2.61 -3.77
C MET A 109 22.16 -2.24 -3.66
N GLU A 110 22.61 -1.74 -2.52
CA GLU A 110 24.02 -1.40 -2.27
C GLU A 110 24.92 -2.62 -2.47
N ALA A 111 24.57 -3.76 -1.88
CA ALA A 111 25.32 -5.01 -2.04
C ALA A 111 25.36 -5.49 -3.51
N ARG A 112 24.27 -5.32 -4.27
CA ARG A 112 24.24 -5.66 -5.71
C ARG A 112 25.11 -4.72 -6.54
N PHE A 113 25.17 -3.43 -6.20
CA PHE A 113 26.06 -2.49 -6.86
C PHE A 113 27.52 -2.85 -6.60
N GLU A 114 27.91 -3.10 -5.35
CA GLU A 114 29.27 -3.54 -5.00
C GLU A 114 29.66 -4.83 -5.74
N LYS A 115 28.74 -5.81 -5.81
CA LYS A 115 28.97 -7.05 -6.56
C LYS A 115 29.15 -6.80 -8.06
N THR A 116 28.35 -5.89 -8.63
CA THR A 116 28.44 -5.52 -10.05
C THR A 116 29.76 -4.83 -10.35
N ASP A 117 30.20 -3.90 -9.49
CA ASP A 117 31.48 -3.22 -9.62
C ASP A 117 32.66 -4.20 -9.55
N ALA A 118 32.61 -5.17 -8.62
CA ALA A 118 33.60 -6.23 -8.53
C ALA A 118 33.64 -7.08 -9.82
N GLN A 119 32.48 -7.49 -10.36
CA GLN A 119 32.40 -8.25 -11.61
C GLN A 119 32.95 -7.45 -12.81
N ILE A 120 32.68 -6.14 -12.88
CA ILE A 120 33.23 -5.27 -13.93
C ILE A 120 34.76 -5.17 -13.79
N ALA A 121 35.28 -5.04 -12.57
CA ALA A 121 36.72 -5.01 -12.31
C ALA A 121 37.40 -6.32 -12.75
N ASP A 122 36.81 -7.47 -12.40
CA ASP A 122 37.31 -8.79 -12.80
C ASP A 122 37.31 -8.95 -14.33
N VAL A 123 36.23 -8.58 -15.02
CA VAL A 123 36.18 -8.63 -16.50
C VAL A 123 37.25 -7.74 -17.12
N ARG A 124 37.48 -6.54 -16.59
CA ARG A 124 38.54 -5.64 -17.08
C ARG A 124 39.92 -6.25 -16.89
N LYS A 125 40.18 -6.89 -15.75
CA LYS A 125 41.44 -7.58 -15.46
C LYS A 125 41.65 -8.76 -16.41
N ASP A 126 40.63 -9.58 -16.62
CA ASP A 126 40.66 -10.70 -17.55
C ASP A 126 40.91 -10.24 -18.99
N MET A 127 40.26 -9.15 -19.41
CA MET A 127 40.50 -8.55 -20.73
C MET A 127 41.94 -8.07 -20.87
N ALA A 128 42.47 -7.34 -19.88
CA ALA A 128 43.87 -6.89 -19.89
C ALA A 128 44.85 -8.06 -20.02
N ALA A 129 44.66 -9.12 -19.22
CA ALA A 129 45.49 -10.32 -19.28
C ALA A 129 45.41 -11.03 -20.64
N ARG A 130 44.24 -11.06 -21.28
CA ARG A 130 44.06 -11.63 -22.63
C ARG A 130 44.76 -10.78 -23.70
N PHE A 131 44.74 -9.46 -23.57
CA PHE A 131 45.49 -8.58 -24.47
C PHE A 131 47.00 -8.80 -24.33
N GLU A 132 47.54 -8.80 -23.11
CA GLU A 132 48.96 -9.10 -22.86
C GLU A 132 49.38 -10.46 -23.44
N LYS A 133 48.55 -11.49 -23.25
CA LYS A 133 48.79 -12.82 -23.83
C LYS A 133 48.78 -12.80 -25.36
N THR A 134 47.85 -12.06 -25.95
CA THR A 134 47.74 -11.93 -27.42
C THR A 134 48.97 -11.20 -27.98
N ASP A 135 49.41 -10.13 -27.32
CA ASP A 135 50.61 -9.38 -27.71
C ASP A 135 51.86 -10.26 -27.63
N ALA A 136 52.00 -11.08 -26.59
CA ALA A 136 53.07 -12.06 -26.47
C ALA A 136 53.03 -13.09 -27.60
N GLN A 137 51.86 -13.65 -27.91
CA GLN A 137 51.69 -14.58 -29.02
C GLN A 137 52.03 -13.96 -30.38
N ILE A 138 51.65 -12.70 -30.61
CA ILE A 138 52.02 -11.97 -31.83
C ILE A 138 53.54 -11.76 -31.90
N ALA A 139 54.18 -11.42 -30.77
CA ALA A 139 55.63 -11.25 -30.71
C ALA A 139 56.38 -12.57 -31.02
N ASP A 140 55.90 -13.68 -30.46
CA ASP A 140 56.45 -15.02 -30.73
C ASP A 140 56.30 -15.40 -32.20
N VAL A 141 55.11 -15.24 -32.80
CA VAL A 141 54.88 -15.52 -34.23
C VAL A 141 55.79 -14.67 -35.12
N ARG A 142 56.00 -13.38 -34.79
CA ARG A 142 56.93 -12.52 -35.54
C ARG A 142 58.37 -13.02 -35.44
N LYS A 143 58.80 -13.47 -34.26
CA LYS A 143 60.15 -14.01 -34.04
C LYS A 143 60.36 -15.31 -34.81
N ASP A 144 59.38 -16.21 -34.78
CA ASP A 144 59.41 -17.47 -35.53
C ASP A 144 59.50 -17.19 -37.02
N PHE A 145 58.68 -16.27 -37.55
CA PHE A 145 58.73 -15.87 -38.96
C PHE A 145 60.09 -15.28 -39.37
N MET A 146 60.70 -14.43 -38.53
CA MET A 146 62.05 -13.91 -38.80
C MET A 146 63.11 -15.01 -38.82
N THR A 147 62.97 -16.00 -37.94
CA THR A 147 63.87 -17.15 -37.87
C THR A 147 63.75 -18.02 -39.11
N GLU A 148 62.52 -18.36 -39.53
CA GLU A 148 62.26 -19.13 -40.76
C GLU A 148 62.78 -18.41 -42.01
N MET A 149 62.54 -17.09 -42.13
CA MET A 149 63.08 -16.29 -43.24
C MET A 149 64.61 -16.29 -43.29
N SER A 150 65.29 -16.28 -42.13
CA SER A 150 66.75 -16.36 -42.06
C SER A 150 67.27 -17.72 -42.51
N LEU A 151 66.62 -18.81 -42.07
CA LEU A 151 66.95 -20.17 -42.50
C LEU A 151 66.73 -20.35 -44.01
N MET A 152 65.58 -19.89 -44.51
CA MET A 152 65.25 -19.94 -45.94
C MET A 152 66.28 -19.18 -46.78
N ARG A 153 66.75 -18.01 -46.33
CA ARG A 153 67.81 -17.26 -47.01
C ARG A 153 69.11 -18.08 -47.10
N LYS A 154 69.52 -18.71 -45.98
CA LYS A 154 70.71 -19.58 -45.95
C LYS A 154 70.55 -20.80 -46.88
N ASP A 155 69.37 -21.40 -46.92
CA ASP A 155 69.08 -22.54 -47.80
C ASP A 155 69.12 -22.14 -49.28
N ILE A 156 68.59 -20.97 -49.64
CA ILE A 156 68.68 -20.41 -50.99
C ILE A 156 70.15 -20.15 -51.38
N GLU A 157 70.94 -19.52 -50.51
CA GLU A 157 72.36 -19.27 -50.74
C GLU A 157 73.14 -20.58 -50.93
N LYS A 158 72.92 -21.56 -50.04
CA LYS A 158 73.55 -22.88 -50.12
C LYS A 158 73.17 -23.62 -51.40
N SER A 159 71.89 -23.61 -51.76
CA SER A 159 71.39 -24.21 -53.00
C SER A 159 72.04 -23.54 -54.21
N GLY A 160 72.08 -22.20 -54.24
CA GLY A 160 72.73 -21.42 -55.30
C GLY A 160 74.22 -21.75 -55.46
N MET A 161 74.99 -21.83 -54.36
CA MET A 161 76.39 -22.25 -54.41
C MET A 161 76.54 -23.68 -54.96
N GLN A 162 75.69 -24.62 -54.52
CA GLN A 162 75.74 -25.99 -55.01
C GLN A 162 75.44 -26.09 -56.51
N THR A 163 74.47 -25.33 -57.04
CA THR A 163 74.21 -25.29 -58.48
C THR A 163 75.36 -24.66 -59.24
N THR A 164 75.95 -23.56 -58.77
CA THR A 164 77.13 -22.94 -59.41
C THR A 164 78.31 -23.90 -59.44
N ILE A 165 78.61 -24.60 -58.33
CA ILE A 165 79.68 -25.60 -58.27
C ILE A 165 79.41 -26.76 -59.23
N LYS A 166 78.19 -27.31 -59.25
CA LYS A 166 77.81 -28.41 -60.16
C LYS A 166 77.93 -28.00 -61.64
N LEU A 167 77.45 -26.82 -62.01
CA LEU A 167 77.54 -26.29 -63.38
C LEU A 167 79.00 -26.03 -63.79
N GLY A 168 79.80 -25.42 -62.91
CA GLY A 168 81.23 -25.23 -63.13
C GLY A 168 81.97 -26.56 -63.34
N GLY A 169 81.68 -27.56 -62.50
CA GLY A 169 82.21 -28.92 -62.67
C GLY A 169 81.82 -29.56 -64.00
N MET A 170 80.55 -29.46 -64.41
CA MET A 170 80.08 -29.97 -65.71
C MET A 170 80.76 -29.27 -66.89
N LEU A 171 80.97 -27.95 -66.83
CA LEU A 171 81.69 -27.22 -67.88
C LEU A 171 83.15 -27.65 -68.00
N VAL A 172 83.85 -27.83 -66.88
CA VAL A 172 85.24 -28.33 -66.89
C VAL A 172 85.31 -29.73 -67.52
N VAL A 173 84.37 -30.61 -67.17
CA VAL A 173 84.27 -31.95 -67.79
C VAL A 173 83.99 -31.84 -69.29
N ALA A 174 83.01 -31.03 -69.70
CA ALA A 174 82.65 -30.86 -71.11
C ALA A 174 83.81 -30.29 -71.95
N VAL A 175 84.50 -29.26 -71.46
CA VAL A 175 85.69 -28.69 -72.12
C VAL A 175 86.82 -29.71 -72.19
N GLY A 176 87.05 -30.47 -71.11
CA GLY A 176 88.02 -31.55 -71.08
C GLY A 176 87.77 -32.58 -72.17
N VAL A 177 86.53 -33.07 -72.29
CA VAL A 177 86.11 -34.02 -73.33
C VAL A 177 86.38 -33.47 -74.74
N ILE A 178 85.98 -32.23 -75.02
CA ILE A 178 86.19 -31.57 -76.32
C ILE A 178 87.69 -31.48 -76.66
N LEU A 179 88.54 -31.11 -75.71
CA LEU A 179 89.99 -31.01 -75.93
C LEU A 179 90.63 -32.38 -76.21
N THR A 180 90.19 -33.45 -75.54
CA THR A 180 90.65 -34.82 -75.86
C THR A 180 90.21 -35.27 -77.25
N VAL A 181 89.00 -34.90 -77.69
CA VAL A 181 88.54 -35.19 -79.05
C VAL A 181 89.33 -34.41 -80.10
N LEU A 182 89.67 -33.14 -79.83
CA LEU A 182 90.50 -32.31 -80.73
C LEU A 182 91.98 -32.74 -80.81
N LYS A 183 92.53 -33.34 -79.75
CA LYS A 183 93.91 -33.86 -79.73
C LYS A 183 94.03 -35.29 -80.26
N MET A 184 92.91 -35.93 -80.60
CA MET A 184 92.95 -37.23 -81.27
C MET A 184 93.44 -37.02 -82.71
N PRO A 185 94.57 -37.63 -83.12
CA PRO A 185 95.05 -37.52 -84.49
C PRO A 185 94.04 -38.17 -85.44
N PHE A 186 93.62 -37.41 -86.45
CA PHE A 186 93.05 -37.98 -87.67
C PHE A 186 94.18 -38.50 -88.57
#